data_AF-A0A0D3HYY0-F1
#
_entry.id   AF-A0A0D3HYY0-F1
#
_cell.length_a   1.000
_cell.length_b   1.000
_cell.length_c   1.000
_cell.angle_alpha   90.00
_cell.angle_beta   90.00
_cell.angle_gamma   90.00
#
_symmetry.space_group_name_H-M   'P 1'
#
loop_
_entity.id
_entity.type
_entity.pdbx_description
1 polymer ?
#
loop_
_entity_poly.entity_id
_entity_poly.type
_entity_poly.pdbx_seq_one_letter_code
_entity_poly.pdbx_strand_id
1 'polypeptide(L)'
;MTTRSCGARTPIARFSKGGFYGQGIYLAEDPSYPIGGRYAHRVSGSGGSRVQLLIVKAALGSQQEMQRISAETRAMRMRTVRGGPHRPFLSGGGENGCDASIVHVVYESRQMYPAYVIEVEMEMGAEVVAAVRAMGVAAAVAALRAHASVSRVALVACGRLAELCLEAQNRQPAADTGAIEAIVAALQAHPQRAADAGAIELAVAALQAHPEVAGVQEECCRVVGSVCFGTDAAGIARKQRAAGAGAMELVVAALPAHPQAVGVQQYGCWAIVNVCHRTPGAGLARIQRAADAGGIEVAVAAMRAHPQVARVQQCGCQAMASMCFGTGAAALARIQRAADAGSIEVAVAAMRAHPQVARVQQCGCQAMASMCFGTGAAALARKQRAADAGGIEVAVAALQAHPQHACMQQTGCAVLVNLCFGGDAAALARRQRAVIAGAPEAVAMAMQDHPGDAAVQSKGQKGSGPRGPTERTIKRKNA
;
A
#
# COMPACT_ATOMS: atom_id res chain seq x y z
N MET A 1 5.06 40.71 5.94
CA MET A 1 5.63 40.77 7.30
C MET A 1 4.95 41.89 8.08
N THR A 2 4.10 41.54 9.04
CA THR A 2 3.56 42.47 10.06
C THR A 2 3.14 41.62 11.27
N THR A 3 4.02 41.54 12.26
CA THR A 3 3.79 40.84 13.52
C THR A 3 3.05 41.76 14.49
N ARG A 4 1.79 41.46 14.82
CA ARG A 4 1.13 42.06 15.99
C ARG A 4 1.46 41.20 17.22
N SER A 5 2.21 41.75 18.16
CA SER A 5 2.47 41.13 19.46
C SER A 5 1.28 41.42 20.40
N CYS A 6 0.65 40.37 20.93
CA CYS A 6 -0.25 40.49 22.07
C CYS A 6 0.55 40.11 23.32
N GLY A 7 0.74 41.08 24.22
CA GLY A 7 1.52 40.94 25.43
C GLY A 7 0.75 40.26 26.55
N ALA A 8 1.29 39.17 27.07
CA ALA A 8 1.00 38.68 28.42
C ALA A 8 2.35 38.34 29.09
N ARG A 9 2.66 39.04 30.19
CA ARG A 9 3.91 38.86 30.96
C ARG A 9 3.85 37.53 31.72
N THR A 10 4.58 36.53 31.26
CA THR A 10 4.91 35.32 32.04
C THR A 10 6.20 35.56 32.85
N PRO A 11 6.35 34.98 34.06
CA PRO A 11 7.52 35.20 34.92
C PRO A 11 8.80 34.69 34.23
N ILE A 12 9.84 35.50 34.21
CA ILE A 12 11.15 35.14 33.65
C ILE A 12 11.81 34.11 34.57
N ALA A 13 11.81 32.84 34.19
CA ALA A 13 12.65 31.82 34.80
C ALA A 13 14.13 32.17 34.55
N ARG A 14 14.95 32.19 35.61
CA ARG A 14 16.40 32.42 35.50
C ARG A 14 17.05 31.21 34.80
N PHE A 15 17.54 31.41 33.57
CA PHE A 15 18.30 30.40 32.83
C PHE A 15 19.74 30.27 33.35
N SER A 16 20.25 29.04 33.44
CA SER A 16 21.66 28.75 33.75
C SER A 16 22.58 29.30 32.66
N LYS A 17 23.69 29.96 33.06
CA LYS A 17 24.72 30.50 32.15
C LYS A 17 25.81 29.48 31.75
N GLY A 18 25.65 28.19 32.09
CA GLY A 18 26.78 27.24 32.12
C GLY A 18 26.60 25.94 31.33
N GLY A 19 25.97 25.94 30.15
CA GLY A 19 25.91 24.76 29.28
C GLY A 19 27.02 24.78 28.20
N PHE A 20 27.67 23.62 27.94
CA PHE A 20 28.80 23.46 27.01
C PHE A 20 28.54 23.94 25.57
N TYR A 21 27.27 24.02 25.14
CA TYR A 21 26.88 24.38 23.76
C TYR A 21 26.31 25.80 23.61
N GLY A 22 26.28 26.62 24.68
CA GLY A 22 25.83 28.02 24.61
C GLY A 22 24.35 28.19 24.24
N GLN A 23 23.99 29.40 23.78
CA GLN A 23 22.65 29.70 23.26
C GLN A 23 22.56 29.33 21.77
N GLY A 24 21.56 28.53 21.38
CA GLY A 24 21.31 28.13 19.99
C GLY A 24 19.92 27.53 19.78
N ILE A 25 19.50 27.43 18.51
CA ILE A 25 18.28 26.71 18.11
C ILE A 25 18.66 25.27 17.78
N TYR A 26 18.10 24.31 18.51
CA TYR A 26 18.34 22.89 18.30
C TYR A 26 17.09 22.25 17.69
N LEU A 27 17.26 21.63 16.52
CA LEU A 27 16.19 20.93 15.80
C LEU A 27 16.40 19.43 15.90
N ALA A 28 15.30 18.67 15.86
CA ALA A 28 15.31 17.24 15.96
C ALA A 28 14.96 16.52 14.66
N GLU A 29 15.75 15.50 14.32
CA GLU A 29 15.45 14.61 13.19
C GLU A 29 14.22 13.73 13.46
N ASP A 30 13.95 13.36 14.73
CA ASP A 30 12.75 12.58 15.10
C ASP A 30 12.17 12.94 16.49
N PRO A 31 11.54 14.11 16.66
CA PRO A 31 11.03 14.55 17.94
C PRO A 31 9.70 13.89 18.33
N SER A 32 9.58 13.47 19.59
CA SER A 32 8.39 12.89 20.19
C SER A 32 7.36 13.92 20.67
N TYR A 33 7.01 14.90 19.83
CA TYR A 33 5.87 15.83 20.03
C TYR A 33 4.58 15.45 19.25
N PRO A 34 4.16 14.19 19.07
CA PRO A 34 3.14 13.88 18.08
C PRO A 34 1.73 14.28 18.56
N ILE A 35 1.12 15.26 17.91
CA ILE A 35 -0.33 15.26 17.70
C ILE A 35 -0.59 14.43 16.43
N GLY A 36 -0.90 13.15 16.58
CA GLY A 36 -1.32 12.28 15.46
C GLY A 36 -0.23 11.93 14.43
N GLY A 37 1.04 11.92 14.81
CA GLY A 37 2.14 11.47 13.94
C GLY A 37 2.54 12.47 12.84
N ARG A 38 2.24 13.77 13.01
CA ARG A 38 2.58 14.83 12.05
C ARG A 38 3.38 15.94 12.73
N TYR A 39 4.52 16.31 12.14
CA TYR A 39 5.41 17.39 12.61
C TYR A 39 4.83 18.80 12.37
N ALA A 40 3.93 18.93 11.40
CA ALA A 40 3.25 20.18 11.06
C ALA A 40 1.74 19.93 10.94
N HIS A 41 0.94 20.74 11.64
CA HIS A 41 -0.51 20.68 11.59
C HIS A 41 -0.99 21.42 10.33
N ARG A 42 -1.59 20.73 9.37
CA ARG A 42 -2.21 21.39 8.21
C ARG A 42 -3.52 22.03 8.65
N VAL A 43 -3.64 23.33 8.43
CA VAL A 43 -4.85 24.08 8.79
C VAL A 43 -5.99 23.65 7.86
N SER A 44 -7.07 23.15 8.46
CA SER A 44 -8.27 22.74 7.72
C SER A 44 -8.87 23.93 6.96
N GLY A 45 -9.35 23.70 5.73
CA GLY A 45 -9.89 24.77 4.87
C GLY A 45 -8.84 25.56 4.06
N SER A 46 -7.54 25.41 4.32
CA SER A 46 -6.47 26.06 3.54
C SER A 46 -6.10 25.32 2.24
N GLY A 47 -6.74 24.19 1.94
CA GLY A 47 -6.27 23.28 0.88
C GLY A 47 -4.84 22.76 1.11
N GLY A 48 -4.29 22.89 2.32
CA GLY A 48 -2.93 22.50 2.67
C GLY A 48 -1.85 23.51 2.32
N SER A 49 -2.20 24.76 1.97
CA SER A 49 -1.24 25.86 1.76
C SER A 49 -0.64 26.40 3.05
N ARG A 50 -1.33 26.20 4.18
CA ARG A 50 -0.89 26.66 5.50
C ARG A 50 -0.60 25.50 6.42
N VAL A 51 0.59 25.53 6.99
CA VAL A 51 1.04 24.58 8.00
C VAL A 51 1.36 25.33 9.28
N GLN A 52 0.88 24.83 10.41
CA GLN A 52 1.23 25.31 11.73
C GLN A 52 2.33 24.40 12.28
N LEU A 53 3.49 24.99 12.55
CA LEU A 53 4.55 24.37 13.34
C LEU A 53 4.45 24.85 14.78
N LEU A 54 4.48 23.91 15.71
CA LEU A 54 4.59 24.21 17.12
C LEU A 54 6.08 24.26 17.49
N ILE A 55 6.58 25.45 17.81
CA ILE A 55 7.91 25.58 18.42
C ILE A 55 7.74 25.59 19.92
N VAL A 56 8.28 24.58 20.57
CA VAL A 56 8.37 24.53 22.03
C VAL A 56 9.75 25.05 22.49
N LYS A 57 9.77 25.81 23.58
CA LYS A 57 11.00 26.06 24.34
C LYS A 57 11.07 25.02 25.45
N ALA A 58 12.12 24.21 25.44
CA ALA A 58 12.42 23.33 26.55
C ALA A 58 13.28 24.07 27.57
N ALA A 59 12.88 24.07 28.84
CA ALA A 59 13.74 24.53 29.94
C ALA A 59 14.73 23.42 30.28
N LEU A 60 15.93 23.48 29.70
CA LEU A 60 17.00 22.53 29.98
C LEU A 60 17.68 22.91 31.31
N GLY A 61 17.37 22.17 32.37
CA GLY A 61 18.23 22.08 33.56
C GLY A 61 19.48 21.23 33.26
N SER A 62 20.51 21.29 34.10
CA SER A 62 21.72 20.49 33.89
C SER A 62 21.47 19.01 34.20
N GLN A 63 21.69 18.11 33.23
CA GLN A 63 21.93 16.69 33.51
C GLN A 63 23.04 16.16 32.59
N GLN A 64 23.95 15.38 33.17
CA GLN A 64 25.13 14.84 32.51
C GLN A 64 25.33 13.39 32.94
N GLU A 65 25.63 12.49 32.00
CA GLU A 65 26.71 11.51 32.18
C GLU A 65 27.11 10.88 30.84
N MET A 66 28.42 10.76 30.64
CA MET A 66 29.04 10.18 29.45
C MET A 66 29.58 8.77 29.73
N GLN A 67 29.54 7.92 28.70
CA GLN A 67 29.90 6.49 28.62
C GLN A 67 28.84 5.46 29.05
N ARG A 68 28.25 5.48 30.26
CA ARG A 68 27.24 4.48 30.68
C ARG A 68 25.90 5.13 31.02
N ILE A 69 24.87 4.79 30.25
CA ILE A 69 23.49 5.28 30.47
C ILE A 69 22.84 4.48 31.61
N SER A 70 22.41 5.16 32.68
CA SER A 70 21.74 4.55 33.85
C SER A 70 20.37 3.94 33.51
N ALA A 71 19.90 3.01 34.36
CA ALA A 71 18.59 2.36 34.20
C ALA A 71 17.42 3.36 34.31
N GLU A 72 17.56 4.39 35.14
CA GLU A 72 16.59 5.48 35.29
C GLU A 72 16.46 6.31 34.01
N THR A 73 17.58 6.71 33.41
CA THR A 73 17.59 7.41 32.11
C THR A 73 17.02 6.54 30.99
N ARG A 74 17.22 5.20 31.04
CA ARG A 74 16.59 4.26 30.09
C ARG A 74 15.08 4.12 30.27
N ALA A 75 14.58 4.35 31.49
CA ALA A 75 13.17 4.24 31.87
C ALA A 75 12.37 5.54 31.67
N MET A 76 13.04 6.68 31.44
CA MET A 76 12.40 7.93 31.02
C MET A 76 11.63 7.71 29.71
N ARG A 77 10.36 8.16 29.69
CA ARG A 77 9.38 7.85 28.64
C ARG A 77 9.65 8.49 27.27
N MET A 78 10.67 9.35 27.12
CA MET A 78 11.00 10.02 25.86
C MET A 78 12.52 10.03 25.64
N ARG A 79 12.96 9.49 24.49
CA ARG A 79 14.35 9.40 24.05
C ARG A 79 14.64 10.38 22.91
N THR A 80 15.93 10.60 22.70
CA THR A 80 16.58 11.82 22.20
C THR A 80 16.66 12.00 20.69
N VAL A 81 17.18 13.18 20.36
CA VAL A 81 17.44 13.83 19.07
C VAL A 81 18.74 13.37 18.38
N ARG A 82 18.77 13.29 17.03
CA ARG A 82 20.01 13.29 16.22
C ARG A 82 20.41 14.73 15.88
N GLY A 83 21.63 15.13 16.23
CA GLY A 83 22.27 16.35 15.76
C GLY A 83 23.60 15.99 15.11
N GLY A 84 23.79 16.34 13.84
CA GLY A 84 25.03 16.08 13.09
C GLY A 84 26.23 16.87 13.63
N PRO A 85 27.46 16.56 13.16
CA PRO A 85 28.69 17.07 13.74
C PRO A 85 28.89 18.56 13.41
N HIS A 86 29.25 19.37 14.41
CA HIS A 86 29.69 20.75 14.19
C HIS A 86 31.03 21.01 14.90
N ARG A 87 32.08 21.28 14.12
CA ARG A 87 33.26 22.03 14.59
C ARG A 87 32.91 23.53 14.46
N PRO A 88 33.00 24.35 15.52
CA PRO A 88 32.60 25.76 15.43
C PRO A 88 33.40 26.62 14.45
N PHE A 89 34.52 26.13 13.92
CA PHE A 89 35.46 26.90 13.08
C PHE A 89 35.88 26.23 11.76
N LEU A 90 35.25 25.13 11.34
CA LEU A 90 35.53 24.46 10.06
C LEU A 90 34.21 23.96 9.44
N SER A 91 33.96 24.31 8.17
CA SER A 91 32.82 23.81 7.40
C SER A 91 33.17 22.45 6.79
N GLY A 92 32.47 21.39 7.18
CA GLY A 92 32.65 20.02 6.67
C GLY A 92 32.43 18.92 7.73
N GLY A 93 31.94 17.74 7.31
CA GLY A 93 31.75 16.57 8.17
C GLY A 93 33.08 15.93 8.58
N GLY A 94 33.26 15.60 9.85
CA GLY A 94 34.47 14.93 10.35
C GLY A 94 34.65 13.54 9.71
N GLU A 95 35.89 13.16 9.42
CA GLU A 95 36.27 11.99 8.59
C GLU A 95 35.96 10.60 9.18
N ASN A 96 35.22 10.48 10.29
CA ASN A 96 35.12 9.21 11.05
C ASN A 96 33.73 8.56 11.07
N GLY A 97 32.99 8.58 9.95
CA GLY A 97 31.76 7.79 9.80
C GLY A 97 30.60 8.23 10.70
N CYS A 98 29.47 7.54 10.54
CA CYS A 98 28.12 7.92 10.99
C CYS A 98 27.92 8.07 12.52
N ASP A 99 28.95 7.80 13.33
CA ASP A 99 28.81 7.64 14.79
C ASP A 99 29.69 8.60 15.62
N ALA A 100 30.48 9.49 15.00
CA ALA A 100 31.61 10.12 15.71
C ALA A 100 31.28 11.25 16.70
N SER A 101 30.03 11.68 16.92
CA SER A 101 29.66 12.64 17.99
C SER A 101 28.15 12.68 18.20
N ILE A 102 27.60 11.75 19.00
CA ILE A 102 26.16 11.71 19.28
C ILE A 102 25.87 12.41 20.62
N VAL A 103 25.06 13.48 20.58
CA VAL A 103 24.55 14.16 21.78
C VAL A 103 23.11 13.76 22.02
N HIS A 104 22.86 13.09 23.14
CA HIS A 104 21.53 12.68 23.58
C HIS A 104 20.95 13.74 24.54
N VAL A 105 19.95 14.51 24.08
CA VAL A 105 19.18 15.44 24.94
C VAL A 105 17.86 14.80 25.37
N VAL A 106 17.68 14.58 26.68
CA VAL A 106 16.46 14.03 27.32
C VAL A 106 15.76 15.15 28.10
N TYR A 107 14.42 15.17 28.09
CA TYR A 107 13.61 16.12 28.87
C TYR A 107 12.35 15.44 29.44
N GLU A 108 11.77 16.04 30.48
CA GLU A 108 10.45 15.66 30.99
C GLU A 108 9.34 16.45 30.26
N SER A 109 8.16 15.83 30.06
CA SER A 109 7.02 16.49 29.38
C SER A 109 6.56 17.77 30.07
N ARG A 110 6.82 17.93 31.36
CA ARG A 110 6.50 19.13 32.16
C ARG A 110 7.48 20.30 31.92
N GLN A 111 8.62 20.04 31.27
CA GLN A 111 9.65 21.04 30.94
C GLN A 111 9.43 21.69 29.56
N MET A 112 8.40 21.26 28.83
CA MET A 112 7.99 21.82 27.54
C MET A 112 7.03 22.99 27.73
N TYR A 113 7.42 24.16 27.25
CA TYR A 113 6.52 25.31 27.15
C TYR A 113 6.27 25.62 25.66
N PRO A 114 5.00 25.73 25.21
CA PRO A 114 4.73 26.22 23.87
C PRO A 114 5.24 27.66 23.77
N ALA A 115 6.21 27.90 22.88
CA ALA A 115 6.82 29.21 22.74
C ALA A 115 6.17 30.00 21.61
N TYR A 116 5.93 29.35 20.46
CA TYR A 116 5.32 29.99 19.29
C TYR A 116 4.54 28.96 18.47
N VAL A 117 3.36 29.36 17.98
CA VAL A 117 2.70 28.72 16.84
C VAL A 117 3.12 29.50 15.60
N ILE A 118 3.92 28.90 14.72
CA ILE A 118 4.28 29.52 13.45
C ILE A 118 3.33 28.99 12.39
N GLU A 119 2.46 29.85 11.89
CA GLU A 119 1.70 29.59 10.67
C GLU A 119 2.59 29.95 9.48
N VAL A 120 3.08 28.91 8.78
CA VAL A 120 3.85 29.05 7.55
C VAL A 120 2.87 28.90 6.40
N GLU A 121 2.65 29.98 5.67
CA GLU A 121 2.10 29.92 4.34
C GLU A 121 3.21 29.42 3.42
N MET A 122 3.09 28.18 2.96
CA MET A 122 4.01 27.66 1.97
C MET A 122 3.68 28.38 0.67
N GLU A 123 4.26 29.54 0.42
CA GLU A 123 4.17 30.21 -0.87
C GLU A 123 5.11 29.49 -1.85
N MET A 124 4.62 29.23 -3.06
CA MET A 124 5.52 29.06 -4.19
C MET A 124 5.83 30.51 -4.52
N GLY A 125 7.03 30.82 -5.00
CA GLY A 125 7.21 32.10 -5.68
C GLY A 125 6.04 32.23 -6.68
N ALA A 126 5.28 33.33 -6.58
CA ALA A 126 4.10 33.56 -7.43
C ALA A 126 4.44 33.34 -8.92
N GLU A 127 5.71 33.57 -9.26
CA GLU A 127 6.37 33.25 -10.52
C GLU A 127 6.19 31.80 -10.99
N VAL A 128 6.34 30.79 -10.13
CA VAL A 128 6.18 29.38 -10.51
C VAL A 128 4.71 29.05 -10.80
N VAL A 129 3.78 29.64 -10.05
CA VAL A 129 2.33 29.49 -10.33
C VAL A 129 1.98 30.16 -11.65
N ALA A 130 2.45 31.39 -11.87
CA ALA A 130 2.24 32.14 -13.09
C ALA A 130 2.84 31.42 -14.30
N ALA A 131 4.05 30.87 -14.16
CA ALA A 131 4.72 30.11 -15.20
C ALA A 131 3.89 28.88 -15.60
N VAL A 132 3.42 28.08 -14.64
CA VAL A 132 2.58 26.90 -14.94
C VAL A 132 1.24 27.31 -15.57
N ARG A 133 0.63 28.42 -15.13
CA ARG A 133 -0.62 28.94 -15.74
C ARG A 133 -0.43 29.43 -17.18
N ALA A 134 0.76 29.88 -17.55
CA ALA A 134 1.07 30.28 -18.91
C ALA A 134 1.40 29.10 -19.84
N MET A 135 1.59 27.89 -19.31
CA MET A 135 1.96 26.72 -20.12
C MET A 135 0.84 26.30 -21.08
N GLY A 136 1.25 25.90 -22.28
CA GLY A 136 0.44 25.08 -23.18
C GLY A 136 0.42 23.62 -22.76
N VAL A 137 -0.36 22.80 -23.47
CA VAL A 137 -0.65 21.40 -23.10
C VAL A 137 0.61 20.59 -22.79
N ALA A 138 1.57 20.53 -23.72
CA ALA A 138 2.77 19.71 -23.55
C ALA A 138 3.63 20.13 -22.35
N ALA A 139 3.78 21.45 -22.13
CA ALA A 139 4.54 21.98 -21.01
C ALA A 139 3.84 21.72 -19.67
N ALA A 140 2.51 21.85 -19.61
CA ALA A 140 1.74 21.56 -18.42
C ALA A 140 1.81 20.07 -18.05
N VAL A 141 1.74 19.16 -19.02
CA VAL A 141 1.93 17.72 -18.80
C VAL A 141 3.35 17.41 -18.35
N ALA A 142 4.37 18.01 -18.95
CA ALA A 142 5.77 17.82 -18.56
C ALA A 142 6.02 18.30 -17.12
N ALA A 143 5.50 19.46 -16.74
CA ALA A 143 5.57 19.98 -15.39
C ALA A 143 4.87 19.05 -14.38
N LEU A 144 3.70 18.54 -14.75
CA LEU A 144 2.96 17.57 -13.92
C LEU A 144 3.74 16.27 -13.73
N ARG A 145 4.40 15.75 -14.77
CA ARG A 145 5.24 14.54 -14.68
C ARG A 145 6.47 14.75 -13.80
N ALA A 146 7.19 15.85 -14.01
CA ALA A 146 8.42 16.15 -13.27
C ALA A 146 8.15 16.40 -11.78
N HIS A 147 6.98 16.96 -11.46
CA HIS A 147 6.66 17.44 -10.12
C HIS A 147 5.34 16.88 -9.57
N ALA A 148 4.97 15.65 -9.97
CA ALA A 148 3.74 14.99 -9.53
C ALA A 148 3.65 14.83 -8.00
N SER A 149 4.79 14.71 -7.32
CA SER A 149 4.92 14.63 -5.86
C SER A 149 4.76 15.98 -5.15
N VAL A 150 4.78 17.08 -5.90
CA VAL A 150 4.62 18.43 -5.38
C VAL A 150 3.17 18.84 -5.55
N SER A 151 2.38 18.61 -4.50
CA SER A 151 0.91 18.77 -4.54
C SER A 151 0.38 20.10 -5.07
N ARG A 152 1.15 21.18 -4.96
CA ARG A 152 0.77 22.50 -5.46
C ARG A 152 1.03 22.64 -6.96
N VAL A 153 2.17 22.16 -7.45
CA VAL A 153 2.44 22.09 -8.90
C VAL A 153 1.43 21.16 -9.57
N ALA A 154 1.16 20.01 -8.93
CA ALA A 154 0.14 19.09 -9.41
C ALA A 154 -1.23 19.75 -9.54
N LEU A 155 -1.67 20.49 -8.51
CA LEU A 155 -2.96 21.20 -8.53
C LEU A 155 -3.02 22.25 -9.64
N VAL A 156 -2.00 23.10 -9.77
CA VAL A 156 -1.99 24.19 -10.76
C VAL A 156 -1.90 23.63 -12.18
N ALA A 157 -1.07 22.61 -12.41
CA ALA A 157 -0.95 21.97 -13.72
C ALA A 157 -2.22 21.20 -14.11
N CYS A 158 -2.87 20.49 -13.19
CA CYS A 158 -4.17 19.86 -13.45
C CYS A 158 -5.25 20.90 -13.77
N GLY A 159 -5.31 22.00 -13.01
CA GLY A 159 -6.22 23.11 -13.28
C GLY A 159 -5.98 23.74 -14.66
N ARG A 160 -4.71 23.96 -15.01
CA ARG A 160 -4.34 24.48 -16.33
C ARG A 160 -4.73 23.54 -17.46
N LEU A 161 -4.51 22.23 -17.30
CA LEU A 161 -4.94 21.23 -18.28
C LEU A 161 -6.46 21.21 -18.44
N ALA A 162 -7.20 21.35 -17.34
CA ALA A 162 -8.66 21.44 -17.39
C ALA A 162 -9.14 22.68 -18.18
N GLU A 163 -8.54 23.86 -17.94
CA GLU A 163 -8.82 25.07 -18.71
C GLU A 163 -8.52 24.89 -20.20
N LEU A 164 -7.33 24.37 -20.53
CA LEU A 164 -6.91 24.15 -21.92
C LEU A 164 -7.86 23.18 -22.65
N CYS A 165 -8.34 22.15 -21.97
CA CYS A 165 -9.22 21.13 -22.57
C CYS A 165 -10.68 21.60 -22.76
N LEU A 166 -11.06 22.79 -22.27
CA LEU A 166 -12.33 23.43 -22.66
C LEU A 166 -12.36 23.66 -24.17
N GLU A 167 -11.22 24.05 -24.74
CA GLU A 167 -11.03 24.17 -26.17
C GLU A 167 -10.84 22.80 -26.83
N ALA A 168 -11.69 22.49 -27.82
CA ALA A 168 -11.71 21.18 -28.47
C ALA A 168 -10.37 20.82 -29.15
N GLN A 169 -9.69 21.80 -29.73
CA GLN A 169 -8.39 21.60 -30.39
C GLN A 169 -7.29 21.08 -29.45
N ASN A 170 -7.41 21.31 -28.14
CA ASN A 170 -6.39 20.93 -27.17
C ASN A 170 -6.60 19.53 -26.58
N ARG A 171 -7.77 18.91 -26.78
CA ARG A 171 -8.11 17.61 -26.19
C ARG A 171 -7.28 16.47 -26.76
N GLN A 172 -7.14 16.41 -28.09
CA GLN A 172 -6.31 15.39 -28.74
C GLN A 172 -4.81 15.57 -28.39
N PRO A 173 -4.23 16.77 -28.46
CA PRO A 173 -2.87 17.00 -27.95
C PRO A 173 -2.68 16.62 -26.48
N ALA A 174 -3.69 16.83 -25.62
CA ALA A 174 -3.61 16.43 -24.22
C ALA A 174 -3.59 14.92 -24.05
N ALA A 175 -4.39 14.20 -24.84
CA ALA A 175 -4.35 12.74 -24.90
C ALA A 175 -2.98 12.23 -25.42
N ASP A 176 -2.51 12.76 -26.55
CA ASP A 176 -1.27 12.33 -27.20
C ASP A 176 -0.03 12.60 -26.33
N THR A 177 -0.05 13.69 -25.56
CA THR A 177 1.02 14.01 -24.62
C THR A 177 0.95 13.18 -23.35
N GLY A 178 -0.09 12.39 -23.13
CA GLY A 178 -0.32 11.54 -21.96
C GLY A 178 -0.67 12.32 -20.70
N ALA A 179 -1.56 13.32 -20.83
CA ALA A 179 -2.06 14.12 -19.71
C ALA A 179 -2.79 13.25 -18.67
N ILE A 180 -3.53 12.23 -19.12
CA ILE A 180 -4.27 11.32 -18.25
C ILE A 180 -3.31 10.57 -17.32
N GLU A 181 -2.21 10.01 -17.85
CA GLU A 181 -1.19 9.32 -17.07
C GLU A 181 -0.57 10.24 -16.02
N ALA A 182 -0.30 11.49 -16.39
CA ALA A 182 0.28 12.48 -15.50
C ALA A 182 -0.69 12.89 -14.38
N ILE A 183 -1.98 13.07 -14.70
CA ILE A 183 -3.04 13.37 -13.72
C ILE A 183 -3.22 12.20 -12.76
N VAL A 184 -3.23 10.97 -13.26
CA VAL A 184 -3.37 9.78 -12.43
C VAL A 184 -2.18 9.60 -11.50
N ALA A 185 -0.95 9.85 -11.98
CA ALA A 185 0.23 9.85 -11.12
C ALA A 185 0.12 10.89 -10.00
N ALA A 186 -0.40 12.09 -10.31
CA ALA A 186 -0.67 13.11 -9.30
C ALA A 186 -1.77 12.71 -8.30
N LEU A 187 -2.84 12.06 -8.74
CA LEU A 187 -3.88 11.50 -7.87
C LEU A 187 -3.30 10.46 -6.91
N GLN A 188 -2.38 9.61 -7.37
CA GLN A 188 -1.71 8.61 -6.55
C GLN A 188 -0.69 9.20 -5.58
N ALA A 189 -0.02 10.29 -5.96
CA ALA A 189 0.88 11.03 -5.08
C ALA A 189 0.12 11.81 -4.00
N HIS A 190 -1.11 12.27 -4.30
CA HIS A 190 -1.91 13.12 -3.42
C HIS A 190 -3.36 12.64 -3.22
N PRO A 191 -3.59 11.37 -2.83
CA PRO A 191 -4.91 10.77 -2.81
C PRO A 191 -5.84 11.43 -1.77
N GLN A 192 -5.29 11.96 -0.68
CA GLN A 192 -6.09 12.71 0.29
C GLN A 192 -6.63 14.01 -0.29
N ARG A 193 -5.79 14.80 -0.98
CA ARG A 193 -6.23 16.06 -1.57
C ARG A 193 -7.25 15.85 -2.68
N ALA A 194 -7.07 14.79 -3.47
CA ALA A 194 -8.04 14.39 -4.49
C ALA A 194 -9.39 14.03 -3.88
N ALA A 195 -9.39 13.25 -2.79
CA ALA A 195 -10.62 12.94 -2.06
C ALA A 195 -11.27 14.21 -1.50
N ASP A 196 -10.50 15.08 -0.84
CA ASP A 196 -11.00 16.35 -0.28
C ASP A 196 -11.61 17.25 -1.37
N ALA A 197 -11.08 17.20 -2.60
CA ALA A 197 -11.61 17.89 -3.78
C ALA A 197 -12.83 17.22 -4.44
N GLY A 198 -13.34 16.11 -3.90
CA GLY A 198 -14.56 15.45 -4.40
C GLY A 198 -14.34 14.50 -5.58
N ALA A 199 -13.11 14.03 -5.82
CA ALA A 199 -12.80 13.17 -6.97
C ALA A 199 -13.61 11.86 -6.99
N ILE A 200 -13.99 11.32 -5.82
CA ILE A 200 -14.80 10.11 -5.71
C ILE A 200 -16.23 10.39 -6.19
N GLU A 201 -16.85 11.44 -5.69
CA GLU A 201 -18.23 11.80 -6.02
C GLU A 201 -18.37 12.19 -7.50
N LEU A 202 -17.37 12.90 -8.05
CA LEU A 202 -17.32 13.23 -9.47
C LEU A 202 -17.20 11.98 -10.34
N ALA A 203 -16.35 11.02 -9.96
CA ALA A 203 -16.24 9.75 -10.69
C ALA A 203 -17.54 8.95 -10.62
N VAL A 204 -18.22 8.91 -9.46
CA VAL A 204 -19.53 8.28 -9.28
C VAL A 204 -20.59 8.91 -10.19
N ALA A 205 -20.67 10.25 -10.20
CA ALA A 205 -21.63 10.96 -11.04
C ALA A 205 -21.38 10.69 -12.54
N ALA A 206 -20.12 10.67 -12.97
CA ALA A 206 -19.75 10.36 -14.35
C ALA A 206 -20.02 8.89 -14.74
N LEU A 207 -19.76 7.93 -13.84
CA LEU A 207 -20.12 6.52 -14.04
C LEU A 207 -21.63 6.35 -14.28
N GLN A 208 -22.45 7.10 -13.53
CA GLN A 208 -23.91 7.07 -13.64
C GLN A 208 -24.44 7.80 -14.88
N ALA A 209 -23.85 8.95 -15.23
CA ALA A 209 -24.32 9.77 -16.35
C ALA A 209 -23.93 9.20 -17.72
N HIS A 210 -22.85 8.42 -17.79
CA HIS A 210 -22.29 7.92 -19.05
C HIS A 210 -22.04 6.40 -19.05
N PRO A 211 -23.05 5.56 -18.73
CA PRO A 211 -22.88 4.11 -18.60
C PRO A 211 -22.43 3.46 -19.92
N GLU A 212 -22.83 4.00 -21.07
CA GLU A 212 -22.53 3.45 -22.40
C GLU A 212 -21.16 3.87 -22.95
N VAL A 213 -20.46 4.81 -22.30
CA VAL A 213 -19.20 5.37 -22.82
C VAL A 213 -18.00 4.69 -22.16
N ALA A 214 -17.46 3.65 -22.83
CA ALA A 214 -16.36 2.83 -22.31
C ALA A 214 -15.17 3.65 -21.78
N GLY A 215 -14.74 4.69 -22.51
CA GLY A 215 -13.61 5.53 -22.08
C GLY A 215 -13.89 6.33 -20.80
N VAL A 216 -15.13 6.76 -20.58
CA VAL A 216 -15.52 7.42 -19.32
C VAL A 216 -15.55 6.41 -18.18
N GLN A 217 -16.11 5.22 -18.42
CA GLN A 217 -16.14 4.13 -17.43
C GLN A 217 -14.72 3.72 -17.01
N GLU A 218 -13.82 3.61 -17.98
CA GLU A 218 -12.41 3.28 -17.78
C GLU A 218 -11.72 4.27 -16.85
N GLU A 219 -11.78 5.56 -17.20
CA GLU A 219 -11.10 6.61 -16.43
C GLU A 219 -11.72 6.81 -15.05
N CYS A 220 -13.04 6.67 -14.92
CA CYS A 220 -13.67 6.73 -13.60
C CYS A 220 -13.24 5.56 -12.70
N CYS A 221 -13.14 4.35 -13.23
CA CYS A 221 -12.59 3.21 -12.48
C CYS A 221 -11.14 3.48 -12.07
N ARG A 222 -10.33 4.08 -12.95
CA ARG A 222 -8.94 4.46 -12.68
C ARG A 222 -8.85 5.55 -11.60
N VAL A 223 -9.73 6.53 -11.58
CA VAL A 223 -9.79 7.55 -10.53
C VAL A 223 -10.16 6.92 -9.19
N VAL A 224 -11.24 6.12 -9.13
CA VAL A 224 -11.70 5.46 -7.90
C VAL A 224 -10.59 4.60 -7.31
N GLY A 225 -9.93 3.79 -8.14
CA GLY A 225 -8.81 2.97 -7.70
C GLY A 225 -7.62 3.80 -7.19
N SER A 226 -7.29 4.91 -7.85
CA SER A 226 -6.14 5.75 -7.48
C SER A 226 -6.34 6.46 -6.16
N VAL A 227 -7.52 7.06 -5.95
CA VAL A 227 -7.86 7.78 -4.72
C VAL A 227 -7.96 6.81 -3.54
N CYS A 228 -8.43 5.58 -3.77
CA CYS A 228 -8.57 4.56 -2.73
C CYS A 228 -7.26 3.86 -2.34
N PHE A 229 -6.11 4.23 -2.92
CA PHE A 229 -4.81 3.67 -2.59
C PHE A 229 -4.34 4.02 -1.15
N GLY A 230 -3.44 3.21 -0.61
CA GLY A 230 -2.81 3.37 0.71
C GLY A 230 -3.46 2.53 1.82
N THR A 231 -2.75 2.29 2.93
CA THR A 231 -3.23 1.44 4.05
C THR A 231 -3.30 2.19 5.38
N ASP A 232 -2.95 3.48 5.39
CA ASP A 232 -3.04 4.36 6.55
C ASP A 232 -4.50 4.75 6.88
N ALA A 233 -4.71 5.39 8.03
CA ALA A 233 -6.03 5.83 8.48
C ALA A 233 -6.74 6.73 7.43
N ALA A 234 -5.99 7.59 6.75
CA ALA A 234 -6.50 8.44 5.68
C ALA A 234 -6.97 7.60 4.47
N GLY A 235 -6.16 6.63 4.03
CA GLY A 235 -6.54 5.67 3.00
C GLY A 235 -7.76 4.84 3.38
N ILE A 236 -7.92 4.47 4.64
CA ILE A 236 -9.12 3.76 5.14
C ILE A 236 -10.36 4.66 5.03
N ALA A 237 -10.25 5.92 5.42
CA ALA A 237 -11.34 6.89 5.31
C ALA A 237 -11.76 7.11 3.85
N ARG A 238 -10.81 7.24 2.93
CA ARG A 238 -11.10 7.36 1.48
C ARG A 238 -11.85 6.16 0.93
N LYS A 239 -11.47 4.93 1.32
CA LYS A 239 -12.20 3.72 0.93
C LYS A 239 -13.61 3.68 1.51
N GLN A 240 -13.81 4.19 2.74
CA GLN A 240 -15.16 4.31 3.32
C GLN A 240 -16.00 5.34 2.58
N ARG A 241 -15.40 6.46 2.17
CA ARG A 241 -16.07 7.47 1.34
C ARG A 241 -16.50 6.90 -0.01
N ALA A 242 -15.62 6.16 -0.68
CA ALA A 242 -15.96 5.46 -1.93
C ALA A 242 -17.11 4.46 -1.76
N ALA A 243 -17.10 3.70 -0.67
CA ALA A 243 -18.22 2.82 -0.34
C ALA A 243 -19.50 3.63 -0.06
N GLY A 244 -19.45 4.68 0.75
CA GLY A 244 -20.59 5.55 1.05
C GLY A 244 -21.21 6.21 -0.18
N ALA A 245 -20.38 6.56 -1.17
CA ALA A 245 -20.81 7.15 -2.44
C ALA A 245 -21.35 6.12 -3.46
N GLY A 246 -21.36 4.81 -3.15
CA GLY A 246 -21.85 3.78 -4.08
C GLY A 246 -20.90 3.48 -5.25
N ALA A 247 -19.61 3.85 -5.14
CA ALA A 247 -18.65 3.66 -6.21
C ALA A 247 -18.41 2.18 -6.53
N MET A 248 -18.51 1.30 -5.54
CA MET A 248 -18.30 -0.14 -5.73
C MET A 248 -19.36 -0.74 -6.65
N GLU A 249 -20.62 -0.44 -6.40
CA GLU A 249 -21.75 -0.96 -7.17
C GLU A 249 -21.69 -0.52 -8.63
N LEU A 250 -21.28 0.74 -8.88
CA LEU A 250 -21.12 1.27 -10.24
C LEU A 250 -19.90 0.67 -10.96
N VAL A 251 -18.77 0.51 -10.27
CA VAL A 251 -17.59 -0.17 -10.82
C VAL A 251 -17.94 -1.61 -11.21
N VAL A 252 -18.70 -2.32 -10.35
CA VAL A 252 -19.14 -3.69 -10.63
C VAL A 252 -20.11 -3.75 -11.80
N ALA A 253 -20.98 -2.75 -11.99
CA ALA A 253 -21.88 -2.65 -13.14
C ALA A 253 -21.16 -2.30 -14.46
N ALA A 254 -20.07 -1.52 -14.41
CA ALA A 254 -19.30 -1.12 -15.58
C ALA A 254 -18.60 -2.31 -16.27
N LEU A 255 -18.14 -3.29 -15.48
CA LEU A 255 -17.42 -4.47 -15.97
C LEU A 255 -18.24 -5.31 -16.98
N PRO A 256 -19.46 -5.77 -16.67
CA PRO A 256 -20.28 -6.51 -17.64
C PRO A 256 -20.86 -5.64 -18.75
N ALA A 257 -20.99 -4.32 -18.56
CA ALA A 257 -21.44 -3.41 -19.62
C ALA A 257 -20.39 -3.24 -20.73
N HIS A 258 -19.10 -3.33 -20.40
CA HIS A 258 -17.99 -3.14 -21.34
C HIS A 258 -17.03 -4.33 -21.37
N PRO A 259 -17.50 -5.56 -21.67
CA PRO A 259 -16.71 -6.78 -21.51
C PRO A 259 -15.48 -6.82 -22.42
N GLN A 260 -15.50 -6.13 -23.56
CA GLN A 260 -14.38 -6.09 -24.51
C GLN A 260 -13.42 -4.92 -24.25
N ALA A 261 -13.79 -3.93 -23.44
CA ALA A 261 -12.94 -2.79 -23.13
C ALA A 261 -11.90 -3.18 -22.07
N VAL A 262 -10.71 -3.57 -22.53
CA VAL A 262 -9.60 -4.04 -21.67
C VAL A 262 -9.32 -3.09 -20.51
N GLY A 263 -9.34 -1.78 -20.76
CA GLY A 263 -9.11 -0.76 -19.74
C GLY A 263 -10.17 -0.73 -18.65
N VAL A 264 -11.46 -0.82 -19.01
CA VAL A 264 -12.57 -0.95 -18.05
C VAL A 264 -12.39 -2.22 -17.20
N GLN A 265 -12.06 -3.35 -17.84
CA GLN A 265 -11.84 -4.62 -17.13
C GLN A 265 -10.69 -4.53 -16.13
N GLN A 266 -9.56 -3.98 -16.57
CA GLN A 266 -8.37 -3.81 -15.75
C GLN A 266 -8.61 -2.86 -14.58
N TYR A 267 -9.05 -1.63 -14.86
CA TYR A 267 -9.18 -0.59 -13.84
C TYR A 267 -10.38 -0.83 -12.94
N GLY A 268 -11.45 -1.45 -13.42
CA GLY A 268 -12.58 -1.87 -12.59
C GLY A 268 -12.14 -2.93 -11.56
N CYS A 269 -11.43 -3.97 -11.99
CA CYS A 269 -10.86 -4.96 -11.06
C CYS A 269 -9.87 -4.30 -10.07
N TRP A 270 -9.04 -3.36 -10.54
CA TRP A 270 -8.10 -2.64 -9.69
C TRP A 270 -8.80 -1.71 -8.66
N ALA A 271 -9.90 -1.07 -9.03
CA ALA A 271 -10.71 -0.29 -8.11
C ALA A 271 -11.30 -1.19 -7.01
N ILE A 272 -11.83 -2.37 -7.37
CA ILE A 272 -12.31 -3.37 -6.41
C ILE A 272 -11.18 -3.74 -5.43
N VAL A 273 -9.97 -4.03 -5.93
CA VAL A 273 -8.80 -4.34 -5.10
C VAL A 273 -8.54 -3.29 -4.02
N ASN A 274 -8.52 -2.01 -4.42
CA ASN A 274 -8.15 -0.93 -3.51
C ASN A 274 -9.26 -0.62 -2.51
N VAL A 275 -10.52 -0.62 -2.93
CA VAL A 275 -11.66 -0.39 -2.01
C VAL A 275 -11.82 -1.55 -1.03
N CYS A 276 -11.64 -2.79 -1.49
CA CYS A 276 -11.72 -4.01 -0.69
C CYS A 276 -10.42 -4.36 0.06
N HIS A 277 -9.45 -3.45 0.12
CA HIS A 277 -8.18 -3.75 0.77
C HIS A 277 -8.38 -4.16 2.25
N ARG A 278 -7.58 -5.15 2.67
CA ARG A 278 -7.69 -5.85 3.95
C ARG A 278 -7.44 -4.92 5.13
N THR A 279 -8.53 -4.50 5.78
CA THR A 279 -8.47 -3.77 7.05
C THR A 279 -9.49 -4.33 8.03
N PRO A 280 -9.14 -4.50 9.32
CA PRO A 280 -10.08 -4.94 10.34
C PRO A 280 -11.34 -4.05 10.41
N GLY A 281 -12.43 -4.59 10.92
CA GLY A 281 -13.69 -3.87 11.10
C GLY A 281 -14.34 -3.49 9.77
N ALA A 282 -14.47 -2.19 9.50
CA ALA A 282 -15.23 -1.66 8.38
C ALA A 282 -14.69 -2.06 6.99
N GLY A 283 -13.49 -2.65 6.89
CA GLY A 283 -13.01 -3.28 5.65
C GLY A 283 -13.80 -4.53 5.27
N LEU A 284 -14.28 -5.32 6.25
CA LEU A 284 -15.08 -6.51 5.98
C LEU A 284 -16.46 -6.16 5.41
N ALA A 285 -17.06 -5.05 5.85
CA ALA A 285 -18.32 -4.56 5.31
C ALA A 285 -18.19 -4.15 3.83
N ARG A 286 -17.09 -3.48 3.45
CA ARG A 286 -16.81 -3.13 2.04
C ARG A 286 -16.61 -4.38 1.17
N ILE A 287 -15.88 -5.37 1.68
CA ILE A 287 -15.70 -6.66 1.03
C ILE A 287 -17.05 -7.36 0.82
N GLN A 288 -17.92 -7.33 1.83
CA GLN A 288 -19.25 -7.94 1.72
C GLN A 288 -20.11 -7.23 0.68
N ARG A 289 -20.14 -5.88 0.69
CA ARG A 289 -20.85 -5.10 -0.34
C ARG A 289 -20.37 -5.40 -1.76
N ALA A 290 -19.07 -5.52 -1.97
CA ALA A 290 -18.53 -5.90 -3.28
C ALA A 290 -19.02 -7.28 -3.72
N ALA A 291 -19.06 -8.25 -2.80
CA ALA A 291 -19.60 -9.58 -3.10
C ALA A 291 -21.12 -9.55 -3.36
N ASP A 292 -21.89 -8.80 -2.58
CA ASP A 292 -23.34 -8.66 -2.75
C ASP A 292 -23.68 -8.00 -4.09
N ALA A 293 -22.87 -7.04 -4.55
CA ALA A 293 -22.97 -6.43 -5.87
C ALA A 293 -22.61 -7.38 -7.03
N GLY A 294 -22.06 -8.57 -6.77
CA GLY A 294 -21.60 -9.51 -7.81
C GLY A 294 -20.15 -9.32 -8.25
N GLY A 295 -19.33 -8.64 -7.44
CA GLY A 295 -17.93 -8.34 -7.73
C GLY A 295 -17.07 -9.58 -8.05
N ILE A 296 -17.39 -10.72 -7.45
CA ILE A 296 -16.70 -12.00 -7.67
C ILE A 296 -16.95 -12.49 -9.10
N GLU A 297 -18.21 -12.54 -9.51
CA GLU A 297 -18.63 -13.06 -10.81
C GLU A 297 -18.11 -12.19 -11.96
N VAL A 298 -18.20 -10.87 -11.81
CA VAL A 298 -17.71 -9.95 -12.85
C VAL A 298 -16.18 -9.97 -12.97
N ALA A 299 -15.43 -10.16 -11.87
CA ALA A 299 -13.98 -10.31 -11.93
C ALA A 299 -13.58 -11.62 -12.64
N VAL A 300 -14.32 -12.71 -12.40
CA VAL A 300 -14.13 -13.98 -13.13
C VAL A 300 -14.44 -13.81 -14.62
N ALA A 301 -15.54 -13.12 -14.96
CA ALA A 301 -15.91 -12.84 -16.34
C ALA A 301 -14.84 -11.99 -17.06
N ALA A 302 -14.32 -10.94 -16.40
CA ALA A 302 -13.24 -10.09 -16.91
C ALA A 302 -11.99 -10.92 -17.25
N MET A 303 -11.58 -11.81 -16.35
CA MET A 303 -10.42 -12.68 -16.56
C MET A 303 -10.66 -13.70 -17.67
N ARG A 304 -11.88 -14.23 -17.83
CA ARG A 304 -12.24 -15.13 -18.93
C ARG A 304 -12.29 -14.43 -20.29
N ALA A 305 -12.73 -13.18 -20.33
CA ALA A 305 -12.78 -12.39 -21.56
C ALA A 305 -11.38 -11.99 -22.05
N HIS A 306 -10.43 -11.78 -21.13
CA HIS A 306 -9.09 -11.29 -21.46
C HIS A 306 -7.95 -12.18 -20.96
N PRO A 307 -7.90 -13.47 -21.33
CA PRO A 307 -6.93 -14.43 -20.80
C PRO A 307 -5.47 -14.04 -21.13
N GLN A 308 -5.25 -13.36 -22.25
CA GLN A 308 -3.92 -12.95 -22.72
C GLN A 308 -3.47 -11.58 -22.21
N VAL A 309 -4.32 -10.84 -21.48
CA VAL A 309 -3.95 -9.54 -20.94
C VAL A 309 -3.46 -9.69 -19.49
N ALA A 310 -2.14 -9.71 -19.32
CA ALA A 310 -1.49 -9.93 -18.02
C ALA A 310 -2.00 -9.00 -16.91
N ARG A 311 -2.29 -7.73 -17.23
CA ARG A 311 -2.81 -6.75 -16.26
C ARG A 311 -4.22 -7.07 -15.79
N VAL A 312 -5.12 -7.50 -16.67
CA VAL A 312 -6.47 -7.94 -16.29
C VAL A 312 -6.37 -9.19 -15.42
N GLN A 313 -5.54 -10.15 -15.79
CA GLN A 313 -5.31 -11.37 -14.99
C GLN A 313 -4.76 -11.05 -13.59
N GLN A 314 -3.78 -10.14 -13.51
CA GLN A 314 -3.21 -9.69 -12.24
C GLN A 314 -4.30 -9.04 -11.35
N CYS A 315 -5.01 -8.05 -11.88
CA CYS A 315 -6.02 -7.30 -11.13
C CYS A 315 -7.20 -8.18 -10.72
N GLY A 316 -7.66 -9.07 -11.59
CA GLY A 316 -8.73 -10.03 -11.30
C GLY A 316 -8.34 -11.01 -10.19
N CYS A 317 -7.17 -11.65 -10.28
CA CYS A 317 -6.64 -12.50 -9.20
C CYS A 317 -6.53 -11.74 -7.87
N GLN A 318 -6.04 -10.50 -7.92
CA GLN A 318 -5.90 -9.68 -6.73
C GLN A 318 -7.27 -9.30 -6.13
N ALA A 319 -8.27 -9.00 -6.97
CA ALA A 319 -9.63 -8.70 -6.54
C ALA A 319 -10.25 -9.91 -5.83
N MET A 320 -10.07 -11.11 -6.41
CA MET A 320 -10.49 -12.37 -5.80
C MET A 320 -9.83 -12.59 -4.44
N ALA A 321 -8.51 -12.38 -4.33
CA ALA A 321 -7.78 -12.52 -3.08
C ALA A 321 -8.25 -11.54 -1.99
N SER A 322 -8.65 -10.32 -2.38
CA SER A 322 -9.20 -9.31 -1.47
C SER A 322 -10.62 -9.67 -1.00
N MET A 323 -11.50 -10.07 -1.93
CA MET A 323 -12.90 -10.39 -1.61
C MET A 323 -13.06 -11.71 -0.81
N CYS A 324 -12.18 -12.68 -1.05
CA CYS A 324 -12.13 -13.96 -0.35
C CYS A 324 -11.36 -13.90 0.98
N PHE A 325 -11.05 -12.71 1.49
CA PHE A 325 -10.35 -12.57 2.76
C PHE A 325 -11.28 -12.70 3.97
N GLY A 326 -10.76 -13.33 5.03
CA GLY A 326 -11.43 -13.50 6.33
C GLY A 326 -11.66 -14.98 6.68
N THR A 327 -12.07 -15.23 7.93
CA THR A 327 -12.26 -16.59 8.47
C THR A 327 -13.65 -16.84 9.05
N GLY A 328 -14.50 -15.82 9.18
CA GLY A 328 -15.86 -15.95 9.69
C GLY A 328 -16.87 -16.48 8.65
N ALA A 329 -18.10 -16.73 9.08
CA ALA A 329 -19.16 -17.29 8.23
C ALA A 329 -19.39 -16.50 6.92
N ALA A 330 -19.44 -15.17 6.99
CA ALA A 330 -19.55 -14.32 5.80
C ALA A 330 -18.37 -14.50 4.83
N ALA A 331 -17.15 -14.65 5.35
CA ALA A 331 -15.98 -14.92 4.50
C ALA A 331 -16.07 -16.31 3.86
N LEU A 332 -16.49 -17.33 4.61
CA LEU A 332 -16.69 -18.68 4.08
C LEU A 332 -17.77 -18.71 3.00
N ALA A 333 -18.86 -17.95 3.16
CA ALA A 333 -19.90 -17.81 2.14
C ALA A 333 -19.36 -17.15 0.86
N ARG A 334 -18.58 -16.06 0.97
CA ARG A 334 -17.90 -15.44 -0.18
C ARG A 334 -16.91 -16.37 -0.87
N ILE A 335 -16.14 -17.13 -0.09
CA ILE A 335 -15.19 -18.10 -0.65
C ILE A 335 -15.93 -19.23 -1.37
N GLN A 336 -17.07 -19.69 -0.84
CA GLN A 336 -17.88 -20.69 -1.53
C GLN A 336 -18.47 -20.13 -2.83
N ARG A 337 -19.02 -18.91 -2.80
CA ARG A 337 -19.50 -18.19 -3.99
C ARG A 337 -18.41 -18.05 -5.07
N ALA A 338 -17.17 -17.74 -4.67
CA ALA A 338 -16.02 -17.74 -5.57
C ALA A 338 -15.73 -19.11 -6.19
N ALA A 339 -15.80 -20.18 -5.39
CA ALA A 339 -15.63 -21.53 -5.90
C ALA A 339 -16.75 -21.91 -6.89
N ASP A 340 -17.99 -21.50 -6.62
CA ASP A 340 -19.14 -21.78 -7.49
C ASP A 340 -19.06 -20.98 -8.81
N ALA A 341 -18.52 -19.77 -8.78
CA ALA A 341 -18.23 -18.98 -9.98
C ALA A 341 -17.07 -19.54 -10.84
N GLY A 342 -16.31 -20.51 -10.32
CA GLY A 342 -15.14 -21.08 -10.98
C GLY A 342 -13.89 -20.20 -10.90
N SER A 343 -13.75 -19.42 -9.83
CA SER A 343 -12.59 -18.53 -9.63
C SER A 343 -11.27 -19.30 -9.44
N ILE A 344 -11.32 -20.53 -8.93
CA ILE A 344 -10.12 -21.37 -8.73
C ILE A 344 -9.51 -21.73 -10.08
N GLU A 345 -10.33 -22.25 -11.00
CA GLU A 345 -9.94 -22.64 -12.34
C GLU A 345 -9.40 -21.45 -13.13
N VAL A 346 -10.06 -20.30 -13.03
CA VAL A 346 -9.64 -19.08 -13.69
C VAL A 346 -8.32 -18.54 -13.14
N ALA A 347 -8.07 -18.62 -11.82
CA ALA A 347 -6.77 -18.26 -11.24
C ALA A 347 -5.64 -19.20 -11.73
N VAL A 348 -5.90 -20.51 -11.84
CA VAL A 348 -4.93 -21.47 -12.38
C VAL A 348 -4.66 -21.20 -13.87
N ALA A 349 -5.71 -20.94 -14.66
CA ALA A 349 -5.57 -20.60 -16.08
C ALA A 349 -4.77 -19.30 -16.29
N ALA A 350 -5.01 -18.27 -15.46
CA ALA A 350 -4.27 -17.02 -15.47
C ALA A 350 -2.77 -17.24 -15.26
N MET A 351 -2.41 -18.06 -14.26
CA MET A 351 -1.02 -18.39 -13.98
C MET A 351 -0.38 -19.23 -15.09
N ARG A 352 -1.14 -20.12 -15.75
CA ARG A 352 -0.64 -20.86 -16.92
C ARG A 352 -0.41 -19.99 -18.14
N ALA A 353 -1.28 -19.01 -18.38
CA ALA A 353 -1.16 -18.10 -19.51
C ALA A 353 0.02 -17.12 -19.35
N HIS A 354 0.41 -16.80 -18.10
CA HIS A 354 1.43 -15.78 -17.80
C HIS A 354 2.55 -16.28 -16.87
N PRO A 355 3.27 -17.39 -17.20
CA PRO A 355 4.25 -18.01 -16.31
C PRO A 355 5.41 -17.08 -15.93
N GLN A 356 5.80 -16.19 -16.85
CA GLN A 356 6.92 -15.27 -16.66
C GLN A 356 6.54 -13.95 -15.98
N VAL A 357 5.24 -13.69 -15.78
CA VAL A 357 4.78 -12.44 -15.14
C VAL A 357 4.67 -12.67 -13.64
N ALA A 358 5.74 -12.35 -12.90
CA ALA A 358 5.85 -12.55 -11.45
C ALA A 358 4.62 -12.04 -10.66
N ARG A 359 4.06 -10.89 -11.06
CA ARG A 359 2.87 -10.33 -10.41
C ARG A 359 1.61 -11.17 -10.64
N VAL A 360 1.41 -11.74 -11.82
CA VAL A 360 0.27 -12.65 -12.08
C VAL A 360 0.43 -13.93 -11.26
N GLN A 361 1.64 -14.50 -11.22
CA GLN A 361 1.95 -15.67 -10.39
C GLN A 361 1.64 -15.42 -8.91
N GLN A 362 2.16 -14.30 -8.37
CA GLN A 362 1.94 -13.92 -6.98
C GLN A 362 0.46 -13.73 -6.67
N CYS A 363 -0.27 -12.95 -7.49
CA CYS A 363 -1.68 -12.69 -7.27
C CYS A 363 -2.53 -13.96 -7.42
N GLY A 364 -2.22 -14.83 -8.38
CA GLY A 364 -2.89 -16.11 -8.58
C GLY A 364 -2.69 -17.05 -7.38
N CYS A 365 -1.46 -17.19 -6.90
CA CYS A 365 -1.18 -17.95 -5.67
C CYS A 365 -1.89 -17.36 -4.45
N GLN A 366 -1.91 -16.04 -4.31
CA GLN A 366 -2.61 -15.39 -3.21
C GLN A 366 -4.13 -15.65 -3.26
N ALA A 367 -4.73 -15.60 -4.45
CA ALA A 367 -6.14 -15.92 -4.66
C ALA A 367 -6.44 -17.38 -4.29
N MET A 368 -5.66 -18.33 -4.82
CA MET A 368 -5.81 -19.75 -4.50
C MET A 368 -5.62 -20.04 -3.00
N ALA A 369 -4.63 -19.43 -2.36
CA ALA A 369 -4.40 -19.60 -0.93
C ALA A 369 -5.60 -19.12 -0.10
N SER A 370 -6.22 -18.01 -0.51
CA SER A 370 -7.41 -17.46 0.16
C SER A 370 -8.64 -18.35 -0.09
N MET A 371 -8.86 -18.76 -1.34
CA MET A 371 -10.00 -19.61 -1.73
C MET A 371 -9.90 -21.06 -1.25
N CYS A 372 -8.71 -21.57 -0.97
CA CYS A 372 -8.50 -22.94 -0.47
C CYS A 372 -8.23 -22.97 1.04
N PHE A 373 -8.53 -21.89 1.76
CA PHE A 373 -8.42 -21.85 3.21
C PHE A 373 -9.58 -22.59 3.89
N GLY A 374 -9.29 -23.18 5.06
CA GLY A 374 -10.23 -23.92 5.90
C GLY A 374 -9.96 -25.43 5.94
N THR A 375 -10.70 -26.12 6.82
CA THR A 375 -10.53 -27.54 7.13
C THR A 375 -11.80 -28.37 6.95
N GLY A 376 -12.98 -27.75 6.86
CA GLY A 376 -14.25 -28.47 6.68
C GLY A 376 -14.45 -29.04 5.27
N ALA A 377 -15.53 -29.82 5.08
CA ALA A 377 -15.83 -30.52 3.83
C ALA A 377 -15.83 -29.60 2.58
N ALA A 378 -16.47 -28.43 2.67
CA ALA A 378 -16.46 -27.44 1.58
C ALA A 378 -15.04 -26.94 1.25
N ALA A 379 -14.17 -26.79 2.25
CA ALA A 379 -12.77 -26.42 2.03
C ALA A 379 -11.98 -27.57 1.39
N LEU A 380 -12.23 -28.82 1.78
CA LEU A 380 -11.63 -30.01 1.17
C LEU A 380 -12.06 -30.15 -0.30
N ALA A 381 -13.34 -29.94 -0.61
CA ALA A 381 -13.83 -29.92 -1.99
C ALA A 381 -13.15 -28.82 -2.83
N ARG A 382 -12.99 -27.60 -2.29
CA ARG A 382 -12.25 -26.51 -2.96
C ARG A 382 -10.79 -26.87 -3.22
N LYS A 383 -10.12 -27.51 -2.26
CA LYS A 383 -8.72 -27.97 -2.44
C LYS A 383 -8.62 -29.06 -3.50
N GLN A 384 -9.60 -29.98 -3.56
CA GLN A 384 -9.65 -31.00 -4.59
C GLN A 384 -9.87 -30.38 -5.96
N ARG A 385 -10.82 -29.45 -6.10
CA ARG A 385 -11.06 -28.67 -7.32
C ARG A 385 -9.80 -27.94 -7.82
N ALA A 386 -9.05 -27.32 -6.90
CA ALA A 386 -7.78 -26.69 -7.23
C ALA A 386 -6.72 -27.70 -7.70
N ALA A 387 -6.66 -28.90 -7.09
CA ALA A 387 -5.77 -29.96 -7.56
C ALA A 387 -6.19 -30.47 -8.94
N ASP A 388 -7.48 -30.72 -9.18
CA ASP A 388 -8.00 -31.19 -10.47
C ASP A 388 -7.74 -30.18 -11.59
N ALA A 389 -7.88 -28.88 -11.29
CA ALA A 389 -7.49 -27.80 -12.20
C ALA A 389 -5.97 -27.74 -12.47
N GLY A 390 -5.15 -28.44 -11.68
CA GLY A 390 -3.68 -28.49 -11.72
C GLY A 390 -3.00 -27.29 -11.08
N GLY A 391 -3.60 -26.76 -10.01
CA GLY A 391 -3.06 -25.67 -9.22
C GLY A 391 -1.81 -26.04 -8.41
N ILE A 392 -1.57 -27.34 -8.15
CA ILE A 392 -0.36 -27.81 -7.48
C ILE A 392 0.86 -27.59 -8.39
N GLU A 393 0.78 -28.10 -9.63
CA GLU A 393 1.86 -28.00 -10.61
C GLU A 393 2.18 -26.54 -10.94
N VAL A 394 1.13 -25.73 -11.10
CA VAL A 394 1.29 -24.30 -11.42
C VAL A 394 1.89 -23.54 -10.24
N ALA A 395 1.57 -23.89 -8.99
CA ALA A 395 2.22 -23.31 -7.82
C ALA A 395 3.70 -23.71 -7.74
N VAL A 396 4.05 -24.98 -8.01
CA VAL A 396 5.45 -25.43 -8.02
C VAL A 396 6.26 -24.75 -9.13
N ALA A 397 5.72 -24.71 -10.35
CA ALA A 397 6.36 -24.02 -11.47
C ALA A 397 6.59 -22.53 -11.17
N ALA A 398 5.64 -21.88 -10.49
CA ALA A 398 5.77 -20.49 -10.09
C ALA A 398 6.86 -20.26 -9.02
N LEU A 399 7.01 -21.19 -8.06
CA LEU A 399 8.12 -21.15 -7.09
C LEU A 399 9.48 -21.29 -7.80
N GLN A 400 9.58 -22.20 -8.77
CA GLN A 400 10.81 -22.46 -9.52
C GLN A 400 11.17 -21.33 -10.51
N ALA A 401 10.18 -20.72 -11.16
CA ALA A 401 10.41 -19.65 -12.13
C ALA A 401 10.76 -18.31 -11.48
N HIS A 402 10.37 -18.08 -10.23
CA HIS A 402 10.55 -16.80 -9.52
C HIS A 402 11.28 -16.95 -8.18
N PRO A 403 12.48 -17.57 -8.14
CA PRO A 403 13.17 -17.91 -6.89
C PRO A 403 13.48 -16.68 -6.04
N GLN A 404 13.82 -15.55 -6.66
CA GLN A 404 14.22 -14.33 -5.95
C GLN A 404 13.04 -13.48 -5.43
N HIS A 405 11.79 -13.80 -5.80
CA HIS A 405 10.64 -12.99 -5.41
C HIS A 405 10.03 -13.51 -4.08
N ALA A 406 10.49 -13.00 -2.94
CA ALA A 406 10.10 -13.47 -1.60
C ALA A 406 8.58 -13.61 -1.38
N CYS A 407 7.79 -12.62 -1.79
CA CYS A 407 6.32 -12.68 -1.69
C CYS A 407 5.71 -13.83 -2.53
N MET A 408 6.34 -14.18 -3.65
CA MET A 408 5.91 -15.30 -4.49
C MET A 408 6.26 -16.62 -3.80
N GLN A 409 7.47 -16.74 -3.24
CA GLN A 409 7.89 -17.90 -2.45
C GLN A 409 6.96 -18.15 -1.25
N GLN A 410 6.63 -17.09 -0.50
CA GLN A 410 5.71 -17.17 0.64
C GLN A 410 4.31 -17.63 0.21
N THR A 411 3.75 -17.02 -0.83
CA THR A 411 2.38 -17.32 -1.27
C THR A 411 2.28 -18.67 -1.96
N GLY A 412 3.27 -19.07 -2.77
CA GLY A 412 3.34 -20.40 -3.37
C GLY A 412 3.47 -21.51 -2.32
N CYS A 413 4.34 -21.34 -1.32
CA CYS A 413 4.41 -22.28 -0.18
C CYS A 413 3.06 -22.36 0.57
N ALA A 414 2.38 -21.22 0.77
CA ALA A 414 1.07 -21.21 1.41
C ALA A 414 -0.01 -21.96 0.61
N VAL A 415 0.00 -21.87 -0.72
CA VAL A 415 -0.88 -22.67 -1.59
C VAL A 415 -0.60 -24.16 -1.39
N LEU A 416 0.66 -24.59 -1.47
CA LEU A 416 1.01 -26.01 -1.33
C LEU A 416 0.59 -26.58 0.03
N VAL A 417 0.81 -25.83 1.11
CA VAL A 417 0.33 -26.20 2.46
C VAL A 417 -1.19 -26.35 2.47
N ASN A 418 -1.92 -25.39 1.91
CA ASN A 418 -3.38 -25.43 1.92
C ASN A 418 -3.92 -26.59 1.07
N LEU A 419 -3.36 -26.82 -0.11
CA LEU A 419 -3.77 -27.86 -1.05
C LEU A 419 -3.35 -29.28 -0.61
N CYS A 420 -2.31 -29.44 0.19
CA CYS A 420 -1.89 -30.75 0.70
C CYS A 420 -2.52 -31.10 2.07
N PHE A 421 -3.26 -30.17 2.66
CA PHE A 421 -3.91 -30.37 3.94
C PHE A 421 -5.12 -31.31 3.84
N GLY A 422 -5.22 -32.23 4.80
CA GLY A 422 -6.30 -33.20 4.99
C GLY A 422 -5.76 -34.57 5.41
N GLY A 423 -6.61 -35.36 6.06
CA GLY A 423 -6.29 -36.74 6.47
C GLY A 423 -6.91 -37.81 5.59
N ASP A 424 -7.70 -37.43 4.58
CA ASP A 424 -8.42 -38.35 3.69
C ASP A 424 -7.54 -38.87 2.54
N ALA A 425 -8.06 -39.88 1.83
CA ALA A 425 -7.41 -40.44 0.65
C ALA A 425 -7.16 -39.38 -0.43
N ALA A 426 -8.07 -38.42 -0.58
CA ALA A 426 -7.92 -37.29 -1.50
C ALA A 426 -6.71 -36.40 -1.13
N ALA A 427 -6.48 -36.13 0.16
CA ALA A 427 -5.29 -35.41 0.62
C ALA A 427 -4.00 -36.21 0.39
N LEU A 428 -4.05 -37.53 0.54
CA LEU A 428 -2.90 -38.38 0.21
C LEU A 428 -2.57 -38.30 -1.29
N ALA A 429 -3.57 -38.40 -2.17
CA ALA A 429 -3.40 -38.25 -3.61
C ALA A 429 -2.86 -36.84 -3.97
N ARG A 430 -3.38 -35.79 -3.34
CA ARG A 430 -2.87 -34.41 -3.51
C ARG A 430 -1.41 -34.28 -3.07
N ARG A 431 -1.01 -34.91 -1.96
CA ARG A 431 0.40 -34.96 -1.52
C ARG A 431 1.29 -35.72 -2.51
N GLN A 432 0.88 -36.89 -2.97
CA GLN A 432 1.62 -37.66 -3.97
C GLN A 432 1.81 -36.85 -5.26
N ARG A 433 0.76 -36.18 -5.72
CA ARG A 433 0.81 -35.27 -6.87
C ARG A 433 1.78 -34.11 -6.65
N ALA A 434 1.80 -33.52 -5.45
CA ALA A 434 2.77 -32.48 -5.10
C ALA A 434 4.22 -33.00 -5.11
N VAL A 435 4.46 -34.23 -4.63
CA VAL A 435 5.80 -34.85 -4.72
C VAL A 435 6.19 -35.06 -6.18
N ILE A 436 5.32 -35.62 -7.02
CA ILE A 436 5.58 -35.83 -8.45
C ILE A 436 5.87 -34.50 -9.16
N ALA A 437 5.20 -33.42 -8.78
CA ALA A 437 5.42 -32.08 -9.34
C ALA A 437 6.73 -31.42 -8.88
N GLY A 438 7.46 -32.00 -7.91
CA GLY A 438 8.71 -31.42 -7.37
C GLY A 438 8.49 -30.35 -6.28
N ALA A 439 7.37 -30.42 -5.54
CA ALA A 439 7.07 -29.49 -4.47
C ALA A 439 8.09 -29.50 -3.32
N PRO A 440 8.58 -30.66 -2.82
CA PRO A 440 9.57 -30.69 -1.74
C PRO A 440 10.87 -29.94 -2.10
N GLU A 441 11.37 -30.14 -3.31
CA GLU A 441 12.59 -29.52 -3.83
C GLU A 441 12.40 -28.01 -3.99
N ALA A 442 11.28 -27.60 -4.60
CA ALA A 442 10.96 -26.19 -4.77
C ALA A 442 10.81 -25.45 -3.43
N VAL A 443 10.17 -26.08 -2.43
CA VAL A 443 10.02 -25.50 -1.09
C VAL A 443 11.35 -25.45 -0.34
N ALA A 444 12.19 -26.47 -0.47
CA ALA A 444 13.52 -26.47 0.14
C ALA A 444 14.40 -25.36 -0.43
N MET A 445 14.41 -25.19 -1.76
CA MET A 445 15.13 -24.12 -2.45
C MET A 445 14.59 -22.74 -2.05
N ALA A 446 13.27 -22.58 -1.96
CA ALA A 446 12.64 -21.35 -1.47
C ALA A 446 13.13 -20.96 -0.07
N MET A 447 13.25 -21.93 0.83
CA MET A 447 13.76 -21.70 2.18
C MET A 447 15.26 -21.41 2.20
N GLN A 448 16.04 -21.97 1.28
CA GLN A 448 17.48 -21.71 1.17
C GLN A 448 17.76 -20.32 0.60
N ASP A 449 17.02 -19.90 -0.42
CA ASP A 449 17.19 -18.60 -1.09
C ASP A 449 16.70 -17.43 -0.22
N HIS A 450 15.76 -17.68 0.71
CA HIS A 450 15.18 -16.65 1.60
C HIS A 450 15.37 -16.98 3.10
N PRO A 451 16.62 -17.09 3.60
CA PRO A 451 16.88 -17.49 4.98
C PRO A 451 16.38 -16.46 6.01
N GLY A 452 16.30 -15.18 5.61
CA GLY A 452 15.82 -14.08 6.44
C GLY A 452 14.30 -13.85 6.42
N ASP A 453 13.56 -14.48 5.50
CA ASP A 453 12.11 -14.30 5.41
C ASP A 453 11.38 -15.32 6.30
N ALA A 454 10.99 -14.89 7.50
CA ALA A 454 10.31 -15.73 8.48
C ALA A 454 9.01 -16.35 7.95
N ALA A 455 8.31 -15.69 7.02
CA ALA A 455 7.07 -16.20 6.46
C ALA A 455 7.33 -17.32 5.45
N VAL A 456 8.36 -17.19 4.60
CA VAL A 456 8.84 -18.26 3.72
C VAL A 456 9.30 -19.46 4.55
N GLN A 457 10.10 -19.24 5.60
CA GLN A 457 10.56 -20.32 6.49
C GLN A 457 9.39 -21.05 7.17
N SER A 458 8.46 -20.31 7.77
CA SER A 458 7.33 -20.91 8.49
C SER A 458 6.40 -21.70 7.57
N LYS A 459 6.13 -21.19 6.36
CA LYS A 459 5.26 -21.86 5.39
C LYS A 459 5.97 -23.02 4.71
N GLY A 460 7.25 -22.89 4.40
CA GLY A 460 8.05 -23.96 3.82
C GLY A 460 8.24 -25.14 4.77
N GLN A 461 8.46 -24.91 6.07
CA GLN A 461 8.49 -25.96 7.09
C GLN A 461 7.17 -26.75 7.18
N LYS A 462 6.04 -26.07 7.01
CA LYS A 462 4.72 -26.73 6.98
C LYS A 462 4.45 -27.45 5.67
N GLY A 463 5.01 -26.95 4.56
CA GLY A 463 4.84 -27.51 3.21
C GLY A 463 5.74 -28.71 2.92
N SER A 464 6.86 -28.85 3.62
CA SER A 464 7.82 -29.95 3.44
C SER A 464 7.37 -31.30 4.01
N GLY A 465 6.21 -31.38 4.66
CA GLY A 465 5.71 -32.61 5.29
C GLY A 465 6.56 -33.08 6.48
N PRO A 466 6.17 -34.15 7.19
CA PRO A 466 7.04 -34.73 8.20
C PRO A 466 8.33 -35.19 7.52
N ARG A 467 9.46 -34.65 7.97
CA ARG A 467 10.77 -35.15 7.54
C ARG A 467 10.78 -36.66 7.80
N GLY A 468 10.89 -37.46 6.75
CA GLY A 468 11.37 -38.84 6.89
C GLY A 468 12.67 -38.82 7.71
N PRO A 469 12.97 -39.91 8.45
CA PRO A 469 14.06 -39.90 9.43
C PRO A 469 15.33 -39.37 8.78
N THR A 470 15.79 -38.23 9.28
CA THR A 470 17.04 -37.62 8.84
C THR A 470 18.16 -38.64 9.02
N GLU A 471 19.17 -38.63 8.15
CA GLU A 471 20.30 -39.59 8.10
C GLU A 471 21.02 -39.82 9.44
N ARG A 472 20.76 -39.00 10.47
CA ARG A 472 21.16 -39.26 11.86
C ARG A 472 20.53 -40.51 12.48
N THR A 473 19.37 -40.99 12.01
CA THR A 473 18.73 -42.20 12.54
C THR A 473 19.28 -43.48 11.91
N ILE A 474 19.85 -43.42 10.69
CA ILE A 474 20.47 -44.59 10.03
C ILE A 474 21.82 -44.94 10.68
N LYS A 475 22.55 -43.95 11.22
CA LYS A 475 23.80 -44.19 11.96
C LYS A 475 23.62 -44.75 13.38
N ARG A 476 22.39 -44.85 13.90
CA ARG A 476 22.10 -45.44 15.23
C ARG A 476 21.53 -46.85 15.19
N LYS A 477 21.29 -47.43 14.01
CA LYS A 477 20.89 -48.85 13.86
C LYS A 477 22.02 -49.79 13.45
N ASN A 478 23.22 -49.26 13.19
CA ASN A 478 24.43 -50.03 12.87
C ASN A 478 25.57 -49.79 13.89
N ALA A 479 25.24 -49.60 15.17
CA ALA A 479 26.21 -49.55 16.26
C ALA A 479 25.82 -50.54 17.36
#